data_AF-A3QHV1-F1
#
_entry.id   AF-A3QHV1-F1
#
_cell.length_a   1.000
_cell.length_b   1.000
_cell.length_c   1.000
_cell.angle_alpha   90.00
_cell.angle_beta   90.00
_cell.angle_gamma   90.00
#
_symmetry.space_group_name_H-M   'P 1'
#
loop_
_entity.id
_entity.type
_entity.pdbx_description
1 polymer ?
#
loop_
_entity_poly.entity_id
_entity_poly.type
_entity_poly.pdbx_seq_one_letter_code
_entity_poly.pdbx_strand_id
1 'polypeptide(L)'
;MTSTETSKPFTEKQRGFWLSAFLVLMFIANPLTAITYFANPQAITEIYPSASTGILYFLGVMSLVNVVLAAMIWRWQKLGVYGFYCVIAIGFFINLYIGIGVMGSLTGLLGGVLVFVTTKKRWEHFS
;
A
#
# COMPACT_ATOMS: atom_id res chain seq x y z
N MET A 1 28.59 -7.90 -47.08
CA MET A 1 28.00 -6.88 -46.19
C MET A 1 26.63 -7.39 -45.79
N THR A 2 26.51 -7.98 -44.60
CA THR A 2 25.23 -8.48 -44.07
C THR A 2 25.01 -7.79 -42.73
N SER A 3 23.86 -7.13 -42.66
CA SER A 3 23.38 -6.25 -41.60
C SER A 3 23.45 -6.88 -40.22
N THR A 4 24.17 -6.22 -39.31
CA THR A 4 24.09 -6.44 -37.87
C THR A 4 22.68 -6.06 -37.40
N GLU A 5 21.82 -7.05 -37.17
CA GLU A 5 20.60 -6.86 -36.38
C GLU A 5 21.01 -6.51 -34.94
N THR A 6 20.94 -5.23 -34.61
CA THR A 6 21.07 -4.75 -33.23
C THR A 6 19.83 -5.20 -32.46
N SER A 7 19.88 -6.42 -31.88
CA SER A 7 18.89 -6.88 -30.93
C SER A 7 18.85 -5.88 -29.77
N LYS A 8 17.75 -5.12 -29.63
CA LYS A 8 17.52 -4.29 -28.45
C LYS A 8 17.69 -5.18 -27.21
N PRO A 9 18.55 -4.81 -26.24
CA PRO A 9 18.64 -5.59 -25.01
C PRO A 9 17.26 -5.60 -24.38
N PHE A 10 16.73 -6.80 -24.10
CA PHE A 10 15.55 -6.94 -23.27
C PHE A 10 15.89 -6.38 -21.90
N THR A 11 15.47 -5.15 -21.61
CA THR A 11 15.64 -4.57 -20.28
C THR A 11 14.76 -5.35 -19.33
N GLU A 12 15.35 -6.31 -18.61
CA GLU A 12 14.65 -7.12 -17.65
C GLU A 12 14.06 -6.21 -16.56
N LYS A 13 12.77 -6.35 -16.26
CA LYS A 13 12.08 -5.54 -15.23
C LYS A 13 12.59 -5.93 -13.85
N GLN A 14 13.73 -5.39 -13.44
CA GLN A 14 14.29 -5.67 -12.12
C GLN A 14 13.69 -4.74 -11.06
N ARG A 15 13.11 -5.36 -10.03
CA ARG A 15 12.56 -4.66 -8.86
C ARG A 15 13.66 -4.42 -7.83
N GLY A 16 13.73 -3.19 -7.31
CA GLY A 16 14.68 -2.86 -6.25
C GLY A 16 14.31 -3.51 -4.91
N PHE A 17 15.33 -3.80 -4.09
CA PHE A 17 15.19 -4.40 -2.77
C PHE A 17 14.12 -3.70 -1.90
N TRP A 18 14.16 -2.37 -1.80
CA TRP A 18 13.24 -1.58 -0.99
C TRP A 18 11.76 -1.75 -1.38
N LEU A 19 11.46 -1.78 -2.68
CA LEU A 19 10.09 -1.98 -3.14
C LEU A 19 9.63 -3.42 -2.85
N SER A 20 10.49 -4.42 -3.11
CA SER A 20 10.18 -5.81 -2.80
C SER A 20 9.93 -6.02 -1.29
N ALA A 21 10.81 -5.51 -0.44
CA ALA A 21 10.69 -5.62 1.01
C ALA A 21 9.40 -4.95 1.52
N PHE A 22 9.09 -3.76 1.02
CA PHE A 22 7.86 -3.05 1.39
C PHE A 22 6.61 -3.81 0.96
N LEU A 23 6.57 -4.37 -0.25
CA LEU A 23 5.42 -5.14 -0.71
C LEU A 23 5.25 -6.46 0.06
N VAL A 24 6.34 -7.14 0.41
CA VAL A 24 6.30 -8.32 1.30
C VAL A 24 5.74 -7.94 2.66
N LEU A 25 6.19 -6.82 3.24
CA LEU A 25 5.61 -6.29 4.47
C LEU A 25 4.11 -6.02 4.30
N MET A 26 3.68 -5.41 3.20
CA MET A 26 2.26 -5.18 2.93
C MET A 26 1.45 -6.48 2.82
N PHE A 27 2.01 -7.55 2.25
CA PHE A 27 1.35 -8.85 2.15
C PHE A 27 1.17 -9.54 3.51
N ILE A 28 1.94 -9.15 4.53
CA ILE A 28 1.85 -9.73 5.88
C ILE A 28 1.05 -8.80 6.80
N ALA A 29 1.41 -7.52 6.83
CA ALA A 29 0.82 -6.55 7.74
C ALA A 29 -0.67 -6.34 7.46
N ASN A 30 -1.07 -6.17 6.18
CA ASN A 30 -2.47 -5.87 5.87
C ASN A 30 -3.43 -7.03 6.20
N PRO A 31 -3.14 -8.31 5.90
CA PRO A 31 -3.99 -9.40 6.37
C PRO A 31 -4.09 -9.48 7.89
N LEU A 32 -2.98 -9.30 8.61
CA LEU A 32 -3.01 -9.26 10.08
C LEU A 32 -3.89 -8.12 10.59
N THR A 33 -3.74 -6.92 10.02
CA THR A 33 -4.60 -5.77 10.34
C THR A 33 -6.07 -6.05 10.06
N ALA A 34 -6.39 -6.67 8.92
CA ALA A 34 -7.77 -7.05 8.59
C ALA A 34 -8.34 -8.04 9.61
N ILE A 35 -7.56 -9.06 10.00
CA ILE A 35 -7.96 -10.02 11.04
C ILE A 35 -8.23 -9.30 12.35
N THR A 36 -7.34 -8.40 12.79
CA THR A 36 -7.55 -7.63 14.03
C THR A 36 -8.86 -6.84 13.98
N TYR A 37 -9.12 -6.14 12.88
CA TYR A 37 -10.34 -5.33 12.74
C TYR A 37 -11.62 -6.16 12.67
N PHE A 38 -11.60 -7.35 12.06
CA PHE A 38 -12.78 -8.21 11.96
C PHE A 38 -13.01 -9.09 13.18
N ALA A 39 -11.95 -9.67 13.75
CA ALA A 39 -12.05 -10.67 14.81
C ALA A 39 -12.23 -10.04 16.19
N ASN A 40 -11.65 -8.87 16.43
CA ASN A 40 -11.75 -8.20 17.73
C ASN A 40 -11.81 -6.66 17.60
N PRO A 41 -12.91 -6.11 17.06
CA PRO A 41 -13.07 -4.67 16.98
C PRO A 41 -13.13 -4.01 18.38
N GLN A 42 -13.60 -4.73 19.40
CA GLN A 42 -13.77 -4.24 20.77
C GLN A 42 -12.44 -3.78 21.39
N ALA A 43 -11.38 -4.57 21.20
CA ALA A 43 -10.03 -4.23 21.67
C ALA A 43 -9.52 -2.88 21.12
N ILE A 44 -9.99 -2.46 19.94
CA ILE A 44 -9.62 -1.18 19.35
C ILE A 44 -10.54 -0.06 19.82
N THR A 45 -11.84 -0.32 19.98
CA THR A 45 -12.77 0.69 20.50
C THR A 45 -12.51 1.07 21.96
N GLU A 46 -11.90 0.18 22.75
CA GLU A 46 -11.46 0.50 24.12
C GLU A 46 -10.31 1.53 24.15
N ILE A 47 -9.42 1.49 23.15
CA ILE A 47 -8.29 2.42 23.02
C ILE A 47 -8.73 3.70 22.30
N TYR A 48 -9.61 3.58 21.31
CA TYR A 48 -10.12 4.67 20.49
C TYR A 48 -11.66 4.71 20.53
N PRO A 49 -12.27 5.37 21.55
CA PRO A 49 -13.72 5.37 21.73
C PRO A 49 -14.52 5.99 20.57
N SER A 50 -13.88 6.87 19.79
CA SER A 50 -14.48 7.47 18.59
C SER A 50 -14.53 6.52 17.39
N ALA A 51 -13.83 5.38 17.44
CA ALA A 51 -13.90 4.36 16.41
C ALA A 51 -15.18 3.54 16.59
N SER A 52 -16.11 3.64 15.63
CA SER A 52 -17.27 2.74 15.60
C SER A 52 -16.87 1.39 15.00
N THR A 53 -17.60 0.33 15.36
CA THR A 53 -17.41 -1.00 14.75
C THR A 53 -17.53 -0.96 13.22
N GLY A 54 -18.42 -0.11 12.69
CA GLY A 54 -18.56 0.11 11.24
C GLY A 54 -17.30 0.68 10.59
N ILE A 55 -16.64 1.65 11.23
CA ILE A 55 -15.35 2.19 10.76
C ILE A 55 -14.27 1.11 10.80
N LEU A 56 -14.24 0.27 11.85
CA LEU A 56 -13.25 -0.80 11.95
C LEU A 56 -13.45 -1.86 10.86
N TYR A 57 -14.69 -2.27 10.57
CA TYR A 57 -14.95 -3.18 9.45
C TYR A 57 -14.60 -2.55 8.11
N PHE A 58 -14.87 -1.26 7.91
CA PHE A 58 -14.43 -0.53 6.73
C PHE A 58 -12.89 -0.54 6.60
N LEU A 59 -12.17 -0.26 7.69
CA LEU A 59 -10.71 -0.35 7.72
C LEU A 59 -10.20 -1.77 7.45
N GLY A 60 -10.90 -2.81 7.94
CA GLY A 60 -10.62 -4.21 7.63
C GLY A 60 -10.73 -4.52 6.14
N VAL A 61 -11.82 -4.08 5.50
CA VAL A 61 -11.98 -4.17 4.04
C VAL A 61 -10.88 -3.39 3.33
N MET A 62 -10.57 -2.18 3.81
CA MET A 62 -9.49 -1.37 3.23
C MET A 62 -8.13 -2.03 3.31
N SER A 63 -7.83 -2.75 4.40
CA SER A 63 -6.61 -3.55 4.50
C SER A 63 -6.57 -4.66 3.44
N LEU A 64 -7.69 -5.36 3.18
CA LEU A 64 -7.75 -6.36 2.10
C LEU A 64 -7.59 -5.71 0.72
N VAL A 65 -8.21 -4.56 0.47
CA VAL A 65 -8.00 -3.77 -0.75
C VAL A 65 -6.51 -3.41 -0.88
N ASN A 66 -5.85 -3.06 0.22
CA ASN A 66 -4.43 -2.72 0.23
C ASN A 66 -3.52 -3.92 -0.17
N VAL A 67 -3.92 -5.15 0.14
CA VAL A 67 -3.25 -6.38 -0.34
C VAL A 67 -3.38 -6.51 -1.86
N VAL A 68 -4.58 -6.28 -2.40
CA VAL A 68 -4.82 -6.30 -3.85
C VAL A 68 -3.98 -5.23 -4.54
N LEU A 69 -3.96 -4.00 -4.00
CA LEU A 69 -3.13 -2.91 -4.51
C LEU A 69 -1.64 -3.25 -4.47
N ALA A 70 -1.15 -3.86 -3.39
CA ALA A 70 0.22 -4.37 -3.32
C ALA A 70 0.51 -5.41 -4.41
N ALA A 71 -0.42 -6.32 -4.69
CA ALA A 71 -0.29 -7.29 -5.79
C ALA A 71 -0.28 -6.60 -7.17
N MET A 72 -1.08 -5.56 -7.37
CA MET A 72 -1.07 -4.76 -8.59
C MET A 72 0.27 -4.02 -8.77
N ILE A 73 0.80 -3.41 -7.70
CA ILE A 73 2.13 -2.78 -7.72
C ILE A 73 3.22 -3.83 -7.99
N TRP A 74 3.12 -5.01 -7.39
CA TRP A 74 4.03 -6.13 -7.64
C TRP A 74 4.05 -6.57 -9.10
N ARG A 75 2.90 -6.47 -9.78
CA ARG A 75 2.72 -6.75 -11.21
C ARG A 75 2.96 -5.54 -12.12
N TRP A 76 3.49 -4.45 -11.59
CA TRP A 76 3.74 -3.21 -12.33
C TRP A 76 2.48 -2.60 -12.96
N GLN A 77 1.36 -2.55 -12.25
CA GLN A 77 0.13 -1.90 -12.72
C GLN A 77 -0.03 -0.51 -12.10
N LYS A 78 -0.19 0.53 -12.93
CA LYS A 78 -0.29 1.93 -12.45
C LYS A 78 -1.46 2.15 -11.50
N LEU A 79 -2.58 1.47 -11.78
CA LEU A 79 -3.78 1.50 -10.93
C LEU A 79 -3.49 1.09 -9.49
N GLY A 80 -2.54 0.16 -9.26
CA GLY A 80 -2.11 -0.22 -7.92
C GLY A 80 -1.48 0.94 -7.15
N VAL A 81 -0.65 1.75 -7.83
CA VAL A 81 0.00 2.92 -7.24
C VAL A 81 -1.02 4.03 -6.94
N TYR A 82 -1.91 4.33 -7.89
CA TYR A 82 -2.95 5.34 -7.68
C TYR A 82 -3.92 4.95 -6.57
N GLY A 83 -4.39 3.70 -6.58
CA GLY A 83 -5.26 3.18 -5.53
C GLY A 83 -4.58 3.23 -4.16
N PHE A 84 -3.30 2.90 -4.08
CA PHE A 84 -2.54 2.98 -2.83
C PHE A 84 -2.52 4.39 -2.23
N TYR A 85 -2.33 5.43 -3.06
CA TYR A 85 -2.44 6.82 -2.59
C TYR A 85 -3.85 7.19 -2.12
N CYS A 86 -4.90 6.71 -2.79
CA CYS A 86 -6.27 6.91 -2.34
C CYS A 86 -6.49 6.27 -0.96
N VAL A 87 -6.03 5.03 -0.75
CA VAL A 87 -6.15 4.33 0.54
C VAL A 87 -5.43 5.07 1.65
N ILE A 88 -4.20 5.54 1.39
CA ILE A 88 -3.44 6.32 2.38
C ILE A 88 -4.17 7.63 2.72
N ALA A 89 -4.70 8.34 1.72
CA ALA A 89 -5.41 9.60 1.97
C ALA A 89 -6.67 9.37 2.82
N ILE A 90 -7.47 8.35 2.49
CA ILE A 90 -8.65 7.96 3.27
C ILE A 90 -8.23 7.57 4.70
N GLY A 91 -7.23 6.71 4.84
CA GLY A 91 -6.72 6.27 6.14
C GLY A 91 -6.21 7.43 7.01
N PHE A 92 -5.54 8.41 6.41
CA PHE A 92 -5.09 9.62 7.11
C PHE A 92 -6.26 10.38 7.75
N PHE A 93 -7.33 10.64 7.00
CA PHE A 93 -8.50 11.35 7.55
C PHE A 93 -9.25 10.52 8.59
N ILE A 94 -9.35 9.20 8.40
CA ILE A 94 -9.96 8.32 9.40
C ILE A 94 -9.13 8.31 10.69
N ASN A 95 -7.81 8.21 10.59
CA ASN A 95 -6.92 8.21 11.75
C ASN A 95 -7.04 9.51 12.56
N LEU A 96 -7.15 10.65 11.88
CA LEU A 96 -7.43 11.94 12.54
C LEU A 96 -8.82 11.93 13.21
N TYR A 97 -9.84 11.44 12.52
CA TYR A 97 -11.20 11.36 13.04
C TYR A 97 -11.32 10.50 14.31
N ILE A 98 -10.66 9.33 14.34
CA ILE A 98 -10.72 8.42 15.50
C ILE A 98 -9.78 8.82 16.64
N GLY A 99 -9.01 9.90 16.49
CA GLY A 99 -8.18 10.46 17.56
C GLY A 99 -6.80 9.83 17.72
N ILE A 100 -6.25 9.17 16.69
CA ILE A 100 -4.85 8.68 16.70
C ILE A 100 -3.83 9.83 16.84
N GLY A 101 -4.25 11.05 16.52
CA GLY A 101 -3.41 12.25 16.54
C GLY A 101 -2.60 12.42 15.25
N VAL A 102 -2.02 13.62 15.08
CA VAL A 102 -1.36 14.01 13.84
C VAL A 102 -0.15 13.12 13.53
N MET A 103 0.74 12.92 14.50
CA MET A 103 1.96 12.13 14.30
C MET A 103 1.66 10.67 13.92
N GLY A 104 0.70 10.04 14.60
CA GLY A 104 0.27 8.67 14.26
C GLY A 104 -0.38 8.62 12.87
N SER A 105 -1.16 9.63 12.50
CA SER A 105 -1.80 9.70 11.18
C SER A 105 -0.79 9.86 10.04
N LEU A 106 0.33 10.56 10.26
CA LEU A 106 1.39 10.75 9.26
C LEU A 106 2.16 9.47 8.93
N THR A 107 2.16 8.46 9.82
CA THR A 107 2.92 7.22 9.60
C THR A 107 2.53 6.50 8.30
N GLY A 108 1.24 6.51 7.95
CA GLY A 108 0.75 5.93 6.69
C GLY A 108 1.30 6.62 5.44
N LEU A 109 1.61 7.91 5.52
CA LEU A 109 2.19 8.68 4.42
C LEU A 109 3.64 8.26 4.12
N LEU A 110 4.37 7.72 5.09
CA LEU A 110 5.73 7.18 4.88
C LEU A 110 5.72 6.05 3.86
N GLY A 111 4.70 5.18 3.89
CA GLY A 111 4.49 4.16 2.87
C GLY A 111 4.29 4.77 1.48
N GLY A 112 3.52 5.86 1.39
CA GLY A 112 3.33 6.64 0.17
C GLY A 112 4.64 7.21 -0.38
N VAL A 113 5.47 7.81 0.47
CA VAL A 113 6.79 8.34 0.10
C VAL A 113 7.70 7.21 -0.41
N LEU A 114 7.71 6.06 0.25
CA LEU A 114 8.51 4.91 -0.18
C LEU A 114 8.06 4.41 -1.56
N VAL A 115 6.75 4.25 -1.78
CA VAL A 115 6.22 3.88 -3.10
C VAL A 115 6.58 4.93 -4.14
N PHE A 116 6.46 6.22 -3.85
CA PHE A 116 6.84 7.28 -4.77
C PHE A 116 8.31 7.17 -5.20
N VAL A 117 9.23 7.14 -4.23
CA VAL A 117 10.67 7.15 -4.50
C VAL A 117 11.10 5.89 -5.26
N THR A 118 10.55 4.73 -4.91
CA THR A 118 10.94 3.45 -5.48
C THR A 118 10.31 3.14 -6.83
N THR A 119 9.14 3.71 -7.13
CA THR A 119 8.45 3.55 -8.42
C THR A 119 8.79 4.66 -9.42
N LYS A 120 9.09 5.89 -8.98
CA LYS A 120 9.40 7.03 -9.87
C LYS A 120 10.48 6.72 -10.90
N LYS A 121 11.59 6.09 -10.49
CA LYS A 121 12.70 5.73 -11.40
C LYS A 121 12.37 4.58 -12.36
N ARG A 122 11.26 3.88 -12.14
CA ARG A 122 10.85 2.69 -12.89
C ARG A 122 9.43 2.84 -13.44
N TRP A 123 8.93 4.07 -13.56
CA TRP A 123 7.55 4.34 -13.94
C TRP A 123 7.22 3.80 -15.33
N GLU A 124 8.20 3.80 -16.24
CA GLU A 124 8.09 3.23 -17.58
C GLU A 124 7.81 1.72 -17.58
N HIS A 125 8.16 1.00 -16.50
CA HIS A 125 7.85 -0.42 -16.37
C HIS A 125 6.38 -0.67 -16.04
N PHE A 126 5.67 0.36 -15.56
CA PHE A 126 4.26 0.24 -15.23
C PHE A 126 3.39 0.35 -16.48
N SER A 127 2.54 -0.66 -16.68
CA SER A 127 1.50 -0.65 -17.71
C SER A 127 0.28 0.12 -17.19
#